data_AF-A0A6M1NB19-F1
#
_entry.id   AF-A0A6M1NB19-F1
#
_cell.length_a   1.000
_cell.length_b   1.000
_cell.length_c   1.000
_cell.angle_alpha   90.00
_cell.angle_beta   90.00
_cell.angle_gamma   90.00
#
_symmetry.space_group_name_H-M   'P 1'
#
loop_
_entity.id
_entity.type
_entity.pdbx_description
1 polymer ?
#
loop_
_entity_poly.entity_id
_entity_poly.type
_entity_poly.pdbx_seq_one_letter_code
_entity_poly.pdbx_strand_id
1 'polypeptide(L)'
;MGFFCKELKKEFTEKRDMFKALKEHKDDIIALKKAAIKFTDPIGYAIREAISSKEEAEDKVPVIGDFVYPVINTTNYLDSHSDVHIDGIWDVSLKDQKGKIYYIINHDLELGKVIAFPGNVEAYVKTLEWSELGQNYVGKTQALIFKVKLTDSSNKDALNAIINKEPLENSVRMRYISMTLCIDDSSDEYRQEYENFYKYLSVIANKEKAMEQGYFWAITEAAIHKEGSAVLFGSNDATPILYSDPSGDSQENKNDPPSSSHHPRAKDNVRASLKFNLI
;
A
#
# COMPACT_ATOMS: atom_id res chain seq x y z
N MET A 1 11.63 -13.80 32.33
CA MET A 1 10.47 -13.51 31.45
C MET A 1 10.66 -14.36 30.21
N GLY A 2 9.69 -15.19 29.84
CA GLY A 2 9.83 -16.13 28.70
C GLY A 2 9.60 -15.46 27.35
N PHE A 3 10.00 -16.14 26.27
CA PHE A 3 9.81 -15.73 24.88
C PHE A 3 8.66 -16.54 24.26
N PHE A 4 7.57 -15.87 23.89
CA PHE A 4 6.44 -16.53 23.24
C PHE A 4 6.63 -16.56 21.71
N CYS A 5 6.62 -17.77 21.14
CA CYS A 5 6.62 -17.98 19.70
C CYS A 5 5.18 -18.10 19.19
N LYS A 6 4.73 -17.15 18.38
CA LYS A 6 3.38 -17.13 17.82
C LYS A 6 3.11 -18.31 16.90
N GLU A 7 4.08 -18.66 16.06
CA GLU A 7 3.96 -19.74 15.07
C GLU A 7 3.75 -21.11 15.73
N LEU A 8 4.46 -21.34 16.83
CA LEU A 8 4.42 -22.60 17.56
C LEU A 8 3.44 -22.58 18.74
N LYS A 9 2.83 -21.41 19.01
CA LYS A 9 1.96 -21.15 20.17
C LYS A 9 2.58 -21.67 21.48
N LYS A 10 3.86 -21.39 21.66
CA LYS A 10 4.68 -21.99 22.73
C LYS A 10 5.60 -20.93 23.37
N GLU A 11 5.74 -21.01 24.69
CA GLU A 11 6.72 -20.24 25.44
C GLU A 11 8.06 -20.96 25.54
N PHE A 12 9.14 -20.18 25.48
CA PHE A 12 10.52 -20.64 25.61
C PHE A 12 11.22 -19.84 26.70
N THR A 13 12.14 -20.47 27.43
CA THR A 13 12.94 -19.75 28.43
C THR A 13 14.01 -18.90 27.75
N GLU A 14 14.62 -19.43 26.69
CA GLU A 14 15.72 -18.81 25.95
C GLU A 14 15.34 -18.58 24.48
N LYS A 15 15.77 -17.45 23.90
CA LYS A 15 15.58 -17.18 22.46
C LYS A 15 16.20 -18.26 21.58
N ARG A 16 17.35 -18.81 21.99
CA ARG A 16 18.03 -19.88 21.25
C ARG A 16 17.17 -21.13 21.12
N ASP A 17 16.44 -21.50 22.17
CA ASP A 17 15.54 -22.67 22.13
C ASP A 17 14.35 -22.40 21.20
N MET A 18 13.85 -21.17 21.18
CA MET A 18 12.82 -20.73 20.23
C MET A 18 13.32 -20.79 18.79
N PHE A 19 14.52 -20.28 18.50
CA PHE A 19 15.11 -20.32 17.16
C PHE A 19 15.34 -21.75 16.67
N LYS A 20 15.80 -22.63 17.56
CA LYS A 20 15.93 -24.06 17.26
C LYS A 20 14.59 -24.67 16.87
N ALA A 21 13.54 -24.42 17.66
CA ALA A 21 12.22 -24.95 17.35
C ALA A 21 11.64 -24.37 16.04
N LEU A 22 11.84 -23.07 15.78
CA LEU A 22 11.43 -22.43 14.52
C LEU A 22 12.13 -23.07 13.31
N LYS A 23 13.42 -23.36 13.42
CA LYS A 23 14.19 -23.98 12.34
C LYS A 23 13.82 -25.46 12.15
N GLU A 24 13.63 -26.20 13.23
CA GLU A 24 13.22 -27.60 13.22
C GLU A 24 11.83 -27.78 12.57
N HIS A 25 10.90 -26.86 12.83
CA HIS A 25 9.55 -26.88 12.27
C HIS A 25 9.35 -25.97 11.04
N LYS A 26 10.43 -25.48 10.44
CA LYS A 26 10.38 -24.46 9.38
C LYS A 26 9.45 -24.86 8.22
N ASP A 27 9.61 -26.08 7.72
CA ASP A 27 8.86 -26.55 6.55
C ASP A 27 7.37 -26.75 6.86
N ASP A 28 7.04 -27.22 8.06
CA ASP A 28 5.66 -27.36 8.52
C ASP A 28 4.99 -25.99 8.66
N ILE A 29 5.69 -25.00 9.24
CA ILE A 29 5.18 -23.63 9.36
C ILE A 29 4.94 -23.03 7.98
N ILE A 30 5.88 -23.19 7.05
CA ILE A 30 5.73 -22.73 5.66
C ILE A 30 4.51 -23.40 5.01
N ALA A 31 4.36 -24.72 5.14
CA ALA A 31 3.24 -25.46 4.57
C ALA A 31 1.90 -24.97 5.12
N LEU A 32 1.79 -24.78 6.43
CA LEU A 32 0.59 -24.26 7.09
C LEU A 32 0.28 -22.83 6.66
N LYS A 33 1.29 -21.95 6.60
CA LYS A 33 1.11 -20.56 6.16
C LYS A 33 0.67 -20.45 4.71
N LYS A 34 1.23 -21.28 3.82
CA LYS A 34 0.86 -21.32 2.39
C LYS A 34 -0.50 -21.96 2.13
N ALA A 35 -0.92 -22.91 2.96
CA ALA A 35 -2.23 -23.56 2.85
C ALA A 35 -3.39 -22.64 3.26
N ALA A 36 -3.13 -21.71 4.19
CA ALA A 36 -4.12 -20.75 4.65
C ALA A 36 -4.45 -19.69 3.59
N ILE A 37 -5.73 -19.33 3.50
CA ILE A 37 -6.12 -18.04 2.92
C ILE A 37 -5.93 -17.00 4.03
N LYS A 38 -5.12 -15.99 3.75
CA LYS A 38 -4.84 -14.89 4.68
C LYS A 38 -5.80 -13.75 4.42
N PHE A 39 -6.35 -13.24 5.49
CA PHE A 39 -7.13 -12.01 5.60
C PHE A 39 -6.86 -11.44 6.99
N THR A 40 -7.35 -10.23 7.28
CA THR A 40 -7.10 -9.61 8.58
C THR A 40 -7.69 -10.43 9.74
N ASP A 41 -6.93 -10.57 10.84
CA ASP A 41 -7.44 -11.24 12.04
C ASP A 41 -8.53 -10.37 12.69
N PRO A 42 -9.66 -10.96 13.13
CA PRO A 42 -10.79 -10.20 13.69
C PRO A 42 -10.50 -9.52 15.05
N ILE A 43 -9.28 -9.59 15.59
CA ILE A 43 -8.97 -9.12 16.94
C ILE A 43 -7.60 -8.43 16.96
N GLY A 44 -7.62 -7.11 16.84
CA GLY A 44 -6.48 -6.22 17.05
C GLY A 44 -6.97 -4.87 17.54
N TYR A 45 -7.56 -4.81 18.74
CA TYR A 45 -8.04 -3.57 19.34
C TYR A 45 -6.84 -2.71 19.76
N ALA A 46 -6.40 -1.82 18.88
CA ALA A 46 -5.57 -0.68 19.25
C ALA A 46 -6.47 0.56 19.26
N ILE A 47 -6.68 1.17 20.42
CA ILE A 47 -7.23 2.52 20.49
C ILE A 47 -6.20 3.42 19.81
N ARG A 48 -6.53 3.94 18.64
CA ARG A 48 -5.67 4.88 17.90
C ARG A 48 -6.31 6.24 17.93
N GLU A 49 -5.52 7.25 18.28
CA GLU A 49 -5.90 8.64 18.08
C GLU A 49 -6.10 8.84 16.57
N ALA A 50 -7.20 9.49 16.20
CA ALA A 50 -7.45 9.86 14.82
C ALA A 50 -6.31 10.79 14.37
N ILE A 51 -5.38 10.28 13.56
CA ILE A 51 -4.40 11.11 12.87
C ILE A 51 -5.17 11.81 11.76
N SER A 52 -5.73 12.98 12.07
CA SER A 52 -6.15 13.95 11.08
C SER A 52 -4.89 14.43 10.35
N SER A 53 -4.59 13.81 9.21
CA SER A 53 -3.66 14.39 8.25
C SER A 53 -4.32 15.65 7.68
N LYS A 54 -4.07 16.78 8.32
CA LYS A 54 -4.35 18.10 7.76
C LYS A 54 -3.36 18.37 6.63
N GLU A 55 -3.75 18.01 5.42
CA GLU A 55 -3.40 18.81 4.24
C GLU A 55 -4.70 19.12 3.49
N GLU A 56 -5.02 20.41 3.42
CA GLU A 56 -6.17 20.97 2.71
C GLU A 56 -5.96 20.84 1.20
N ALA A 57 -6.08 19.62 0.67
CA ALA A 57 -6.47 19.44 -0.73
C ALA A 57 -7.96 19.76 -0.82
N GLU A 58 -8.38 20.58 -1.80
CA GLU A 58 -9.80 20.92 -2.04
C GLU A 58 -10.69 19.72 -1.78
N ASP A 59 -11.52 19.83 -0.74
CA ASP A 59 -12.23 18.74 -0.09
C ASP A 59 -13.40 18.26 -0.97
N LYS A 60 -13.06 17.71 -2.13
CA LYS A 60 -14.03 17.11 -3.04
C LYS A 60 -14.53 15.84 -2.39
N VAL A 61 -15.79 15.90 -1.97
CA VAL A 61 -16.57 14.75 -1.57
C VAL A 61 -16.70 13.84 -2.79
N PRO A 62 -16.27 12.56 -2.72
CA PRO A 62 -16.43 11.63 -3.83
C PRO A 62 -17.89 11.50 -4.21
N VAL A 63 -18.18 11.42 -5.50
CA VAL A 63 -19.53 11.14 -6.01
C VAL A 63 -19.54 9.91 -6.90
N ILE A 64 -20.74 9.41 -7.20
CA ILE A 64 -20.92 8.32 -8.16
C ILE A 64 -20.30 8.73 -9.51
N GLY A 65 -19.47 7.84 -10.07
CA GLY A 65 -18.69 8.10 -11.27
C GLY A 65 -17.21 8.39 -10.99
N ASP A 66 -16.86 8.86 -9.79
CA ASP A 66 -15.48 9.13 -9.38
C ASP A 66 -14.69 7.85 -9.12
N PHE A 67 -13.37 8.03 -9.04
CA PHE A 67 -12.44 6.99 -8.62
C PHE A 67 -11.94 7.26 -7.20
N VAL A 68 -11.86 6.19 -6.42
CA VAL A 68 -11.15 6.16 -5.13
C VAL A 68 -10.01 5.16 -5.21
N TYR A 69 -9.00 5.34 -4.36
CA TYR A 69 -7.75 4.57 -4.39
C TYR A 69 -7.46 3.90 -3.03
N PRO A 70 -8.25 2.89 -2.63
CA PRO A 70 -7.93 2.02 -1.51
C PRO A 70 -6.51 1.45 -1.57
N VAL A 71 -5.72 1.69 -0.52
CA VAL A 71 -4.40 1.08 -0.31
C VAL A 71 -4.62 -0.27 0.38
N ILE A 72 -4.61 -1.35 -0.39
CA ILE A 72 -5.04 -2.68 0.04
C ILE A 72 -4.00 -3.39 0.91
N ASN A 73 -2.71 -3.16 0.63
CA ASN A 73 -1.59 -3.75 1.37
C ASN A 73 -0.34 -2.89 1.18
N THR A 74 0.53 -2.83 2.18
CA THR A 74 1.86 -2.21 2.05
C THR A 74 2.97 -3.19 2.42
N THR A 75 4.16 -2.97 1.86
CA THR A 75 5.38 -3.75 2.11
C THR A 75 6.25 -3.12 3.20
N ASN A 76 7.34 -3.80 3.55
CA ASN A 76 8.42 -3.26 4.37
C ASN A 76 7.99 -2.87 5.80
N TYR A 77 7.03 -3.60 6.35
CA TYR A 77 6.51 -3.44 7.70
C TYR A 77 6.34 -4.82 8.35
N LEU A 78 6.79 -4.97 9.59
CA LEU A 78 6.55 -6.18 10.38
C LEU A 78 5.16 -6.12 10.99
N ASP A 79 4.28 -6.99 10.50
CA ASP A 79 2.88 -7.05 10.93
C ASP A 79 2.66 -7.86 12.22
N SER A 80 1.41 -8.00 12.62
CA SER A 80 1.02 -8.74 13.83
C SER A 80 1.22 -10.26 13.69
N HIS A 81 1.36 -10.78 12.47
CA HIS A 81 1.62 -12.19 12.14
C HIS A 81 3.12 -12.53 12.10
N SER A 82 3.99 -11.58 12.44
CA SER A 82 5.44 -11.71 12.31
C SER A 82 5.90 -11.91 10.86
N ASP A 83 5.09 -11.46 9.91
CA ASP A 83 5.36 -11.50 8.49
C ASP A 83 5.82 -10.10 8.03
N VAL A 84 6.72 -10.07 7.05
CA VAL A 84 7.18 -8.86 6.37
C VAL A 84 6.99 -9.06 4.89
N HIS A 85 6.06 -8.33 4.29
CA HIS A 85 5.90 -8.31 2.84
C HIS A 85 7.05 -7.55 2.20
N ILE A 86 7.74 -8.15 1.24
CA ILE A 86 8.87 -7.54 0.56
C ILE A 86 8.42 -6.92 -0.77
N ASP A 87 9.07 -5.83 -1.18
CA ASP A 87 8.85 -5.22 -2.49
C ASP A 87 8.90 -6.25 -3.63
N GLY A 88 7.96 -6.12 -4.58
CA GLY A 88 7.76 -7.05 -5.69
C GLY A 88 6.84 -8.24 -5.38
N ILE A 89 6.34 -8.38 -4.15
CA ILE A 89 5.46 -9.49 -3.71
C ILE A 89 4.23 -9.72 -4.63
N TRP A 90 3.77 -8.68 -5.34
CA TRP A 90 2.56 -8.71 -6.18
C TRP A 90 2.82 -8.84 -7.70
N ASP A 91 4.07 -8.87 -8.14
CA ASP A 91 4.45 -8.75 -9.57
C ASP A 91 3.83 -9.82 -10.48
N VAL A 92 3.71 -11.05 -9.96
CA VAL A 92 3.07 -12.18 -10.66
C VAL A 92 1.56 -12.05 -10.54
N SER A 93 1.05 -11.86 -9.32
CA SER A 93 -0.39 -11.88 -9.06
C SER A 93 -1.15 -10.76 -9.76
N LEU A 94 -0.58 -9.57 -9.94
CA LEU A 94 -1.23 -8.48 -10.65
C LEU A 94 -1.51 -8.82 -12.12
N LYS A 95 -0.58 -9.55 -12.75
CA LYS A 95 -0.75 -10.03 -14.13
C LYS A 95 -1.85 -11.09 -14.19
N ASP A 96 -1.83 -12.04 -13.27
CA ASP A 96 -2.76 -13.17 -13.25
C ASP A 96 -4.19 -12.79 -12.88
N GLN A 97 -4.36 -11.77 -12.04
CA GLN A 97 -5.66 -11.33 -11.50
C GLN A 97 -6.26 -10.14 -12.25
N LYS A 98 -5.62 -9.67 -13.33
CA LYS A 98 -6.14 -8.55 -14.13
C LYS A 98 -7.58 -8.83 -14.60
N GLY A 99 -8.49 -7.91 -14.27
CA GLY A 99 -9.92 -8.01 -14.61
C GLY A 99 -10.69 -9.10 -13.85
N LYS A 100 -10.15 -9.62 -12.73
CA LYS A 100 -10.80 -10.67 -11.91
C LYS A 100 -11.02 -10.26 -10.45
N ILE A 101 -10.54 -9.08 -10.05
CA ILE A 101 -10.50 -8.63 -8.66
C ILE A 101 -11.80 -7.91 -8.30
N TYR A 102 -12.40 -8.30 -7.19
CA TYR A 102 -13.51 -7.57 -6.58
C TYR A 102 -12.99 -6.64 -5.49
N TYR A 103 -13.70 -5.53 -5.26
CA TYR A 103 -13.57 -4.73 -4.05
C TYR A 103 -14.86 -4.84 -3.24
N ILE A 104 -14.75 -5.27 -1.99
CA ILE A 104 -15.90 -5.70 -1.17
C ILE A 104 -15.85 -5.11 0.25
N ILE A 105 -16.95 -5.18 1.01
CA ILE A 105 -17.03 -4.56 2.34
C ILE A 105 -16.39 -5.39 3.47
N ASN A 106 -16.02 -6.65 3.19
CA ASN A 106 -15.39 -7.60 4.10
C ASN A 106 -14.93 -8.82 3.29
N HIS A 107 -14.24 -9.79 3.89
CA HIS A 107 -13.71 -10.95 3.17
C HIS A 107 -14.76 -12.00 2.72
N ASP A 108 -16.05 -11.67 2.76
CA ASP A 108 -17.15 -12.53 2.34
C ASP A 108 -17.52 -12.25 0.88
N LEU A 109 -17.19 -13.19 -0.01
CA LEU A 109 -17.46 -13.10 -1.45
C LEU A 109 -18.95 -13.35 -1.79
N GLU A 110 -19.81 -12.43 -1.37
CA GLU A 110 -21.25 -12.45 -1.61
C GLU A 110 -21.69 -11.24 -2.44
N LEU A 111 -22.71 -11.40 -3.29
CA LEU A 111 -23.18 -10.32 -4.18
C LEU A 111 -23.59 -9.04 -3.43
N GLY A 112 -24.21 -9.18 -2.25
CA GLY A 112 -24.63 -8.03 -1.44
C GLY A 112 -23.48 -7.25 -0.79
N LYS A 113 -22.25 -7.77 -0.84
CA LYS A 113 -21.06 -7.22 -0.21
C LYS A 113 -20.15 -6.48 -1.19
N VAL A 114 -20.51 -6.44 -2.47
CA VAL A 114 -19.66 -5.88 -3.52
C VAL A 114 -19.74 -4.34 -3.53
N ILE A 115 -18.58 -3.70 -3.41
CA ILE A 115 -18.41 -2.26 -3.65
C ILE A 115 -18.11 -2.03 -5.14
N ALA A 116 -17.23 -2.85 -5.72
CA ALA A 116 -16.94 -2.81 -7.16
C ALA A 116 -16.67 -4.21 -7.73
N PHE A 117 -17.27 -4.44 -8.90
CA PHE A 117 -17.03 -5.61 -9.73
C PHE A 117 -15.73 -5.47 -10.53
N PRO A 118 -15.16 -6.58 -11.06
CA PRO A 118 -13.85 -6.54 -11.71
C PRO A 118 -13.68 -5.57 -12.88
N GLY A 119 -14.76 -5.21 -13.58
CA GLY A 119 -14.71 -4.18 -14.64
C GLY A 119 -14.49 -2.75 -14.12
N ASN A 120 -14.68 -2.53 -12.82
CA ASN A 120 -14.55 -1.23 -12.14
C ASN A 120 -13.37 -1.21 -11.15
N VAL A 121 -12.47 -2.20 -11.23
CA VAL A 121 -11.28 -2.31 -10.38
C VAL A 121 -10.04 -2.48 -11.25
N GLU A 122 -9.10 -1.55 -11.11
CA GLU A 122 -7.75 -1.68 -11.64
C GLU A 122 -6.74 -1.75 -10.49
N ALA A 123 -6.03 -2.87 -10.37
CA ALA A 123 -5.03 -3.07 -9.32
C ALA A 123 -3.61 -2.79 -9.85
N TYR A 124 -2.80 -2.08 -9.07
CA TYR A 124 -1.40 -1.77 -9.38
C TYR A 124 -0.60 -1.56 -8.10
N VAL A 125 0.73 -1.49 -8.24
CA VAL A 125 1.64 -1.15 -7.15
C VAL A 125 2.26 0.22 -7.41
N LYS A 126 2.37 1.03 -6.35
CA LYS A 126 3.08 2.31 -6.36
C LYS A 126 3.99 2.40 -5.14
N THR A 127 5.20 2.95 -5.32
CA THR A 127 6.05 3.32 -4.19
C THR A 127 5.61 4.67 -3.63
N LEU A 128 5.29 4.71 -2.34
CA LEU A 128 4.86 5.90 -1.60
C LEU A 128 5.74 6.09 -0.36
N GLU A 129 5.92 7.34 0.07
CA GLU A 129 6.45 7.65 1.40
C GLU A 129 5.42 7.27 2.47
N TRP A 130 5.89 6.80 3.63
CA TRP A 130 4.99 6.46 4.74
C TRP A 130 4.11 7.64 5.20
N SER A 131 4.61 8.88 5.07
CA SER A 131 3.86 10.09 5.39
C SER A 131 2.65 10.31 4.48
N GLU A 132 2.71 9.88 3.21
CA GLU A 132 1.57 9.94 2.28
C GLU A 132 0.42 9.01 2.71
N LEU A 133 0.72 8.02 3.55
CA LEU A 133 -0.24 7.08 4.14
C LEU A 133 -0.66 7.46 5.56
N GLY A 134 -0.30 8.66 6.03
CA GLY A 134 -0.59 9.13 7.38
C GLY A 134 0.26 8.47 8.47
N GLN A 135 1.37 7.81 8.12
CA GLN A 135 2.25 7.14 9.06
C GLN A 135 3.51 7.95 9.33
N ASN A 136 3.98 7.92 10.59
CA ASN A 136 5.18 8.64 11.03
C ASN A 136 6.48 7.83 10.90
N TYR A 137 6.53 6.90 9.94
CA TYR A 137 7.75 6.13 9.63
C TYR A 137 8.61 6.87 8.61
N VAL A 138 9.92 6.67 8.67
CA VAL A 138 10.86 7.23 7.69
C VAL A 138 10.97 6.29 6.50
N GLY A 139 10.98 6.85 5.29
CA GLY A 139 11.22 6.12 4.05
C GLY A 139 9.94 5.70 3.32
N LYS A 140 10.09 4.70 2.46
CA LYS A 140 9.09 4.33 1.46
C LYS A 140 8.58 2.90 1.63
N THR A 141 7.41 2.65 1.08
CA THR A 141 6.79 1.34 0.95
C THR A 141 6.20 1.15 -0.45
N GLN A 142 6.10 -0.09 -0.92
CA GLN A 142 5.24 -0.41 -2.06
C GLN A 142 3.81 -0.66 -1.56
N ALA A 143 2.89 0.16 -2.04
CA ALA A 143 1.47 0.04 -1.80
C ALA A 143 0.78 -0.69 -2.96
N LEU A 144 0.09 -1.79 -2.67
CA LEU A 144 -0.92 -2.38 -3.56
C LEU A 144 -2.16 -1.49 -3.50
N ILE A 145 -2.53 -0.88 -4.62
CA ILE A 145 -3.64 0.06 -4.70
C ILE A 145 -4.66 -0.47 -5.69
N PHE A 146 -5.93 -0.35 -5.32
CA PHE A 146 -7.04 -0.57 -6.25
C PHE A 146 -7.61 0.79 -6.67
N LYS A 147 -7.54 1.11 -7.95
CA LYS A 147 -8.32 2.20 -8.54
C LYS A 147 -9.74 1.68 -8.76
N VAL A 148 -10.66 2.18 -7.93
CA VAL A 148 -12.03 1.71 -7.84
C VAL A 148 -12.98 2.78 -8.35
N LYS A 149 -13.79 2.45 -9.36
CA LYS A 149 -14.87 3.33 -9.83
C LYS A 149 -16.12 3.15 -8.96
N LEU A 150 -16.60 4.24 -8.36
CA LEU A 150 -17.87 4.25 -7.62
C LEU A 150 -19.05 4.27 -8.60
N THR A 151 -20.05 3.43 -8.36
CA THR A 151 -21.21 3.29 -9.25
C THR A 151 -22.51 3.17 -8.46
N ASP A 152 -23.66 3.32 -9.13
CA ASP A 152 -24.97 3.05 -8.51
C ASP A 152 -25.13 1.60 -8.03
N SER A 153 -24.29 0.68 -8.51
CA SER A 153 -24.27 -0.73 -8.10
C SER A 153 -23.40 -1.02 -6.88
N SER A 154 -22.65 -0.02 -6.40
CA SER A 154 -21.81 -0.16 -5.21
C SER A 154 -22.67 -0.37 -3.96
N ASN A 155 -22.18 -1.20 -3.04
CA ASN A 155 -22.84 -1.40 -1.74
C ASN A 155 -23.11 -0.04 -1.06
N LYS A 156 -24.37 0.20 -0.67
CA LYS A 156 -24.84 1.51 -0.20
C LYS A 156 -24.18 1.96 1.10
N ASP A 157 -23.98 1.05 2.04
CA ASP A 157 -23.41 1.37 3.35
C ASP A 157 -21.93 1.75 3.19
N ALA A 158 -21.18 0.97 2.40
CA ALA A 158 -19.79 1.28 2.09
C ALA A 158 -19.66 2.54 1.23
N LEU A 159 -20.55 2.76 0.26
CA LEU A 159 -20.57 3.99 -0.54
C LEU A 159 -20.76 5.21 0.38
N ASN A 160 -21.71 5.17 1.31
CA ASN A 160 -21.91 6.25 2.28
C ASN A 160 -20.67 6.48 3.14
N ALA A 161 -20.04 5.41 3.65
CA ALA A 161 -18.84 5.52 4.46
C ALA A 161 -17.66 6.14 3.68
N ILE A 162 -17.46 5.73 2.42
CA ILE A 162 -16.42 6.27 1.52
C ILE A 162 -16.68 7.74 1.19
N ILE A 163 -17.93 8.09 0.84
CA ILE A 163 -18.32 9.47 0.53
C ILE A 163 -18.10 10.39 1.74
N ASN A 164 -18.48 9.92 2.93
CA ASN A 164 -18.31 10.65 4.18
C ASN A 164 -16.89 10.61 4.74
N LYS A 165 -15.96 9.92 4.05
CA LYS A 165 -14.58 9.71 4.49
C LYS A 165 -14.47 9.16 5.92
N GLU A 166 -15.37 8.23 6.26
CA GLU A 166 -15.28 7.48 7.51
C GLU A 166 -13.93 6.76 7.59
N PRO A 167 -13.36 6.60 8.79
CA PRO A 167 -12.07 5.94 8.96
C PRO A 167 -12.21 4.44 8.63
N LEU A 168 -11.88 4.11 7.38
CA LEU A 168 -11.81 2.75 6.87
C LEU A 168 -10.35 2.36 6.61
N GLU A 169 -10.03 1.12 6.90
CA GLU A 169 -8.79 0.47 6.49
C GLU A 169 -9.07 -0.51 5.34
N ASN A 170 -8.03 -1.09 4.78
CA ASN A 170 -8.18 -2.05 3.70
C ASN A 170 -7.36 -3.30 3.95
N SER A 171 -7.80 -4.39 3.33
CA SER A 171 -7.12 -5.67 3.45
C SER A 171 -7.19 -6.45 2.15
N VAL A 172 -6.19 -7.31 1.96
CA VAL A 172 -6.14 -8.26 0.85
C VAL A 172 -6.57 -9.64 1.36
N ARG A 173 -7.37 -10.34 0.57
CA ARG A 173 -7.46 -11.79 0.69
C ARG A 173 -6.37 -12.41 -0.16
N MET A 174 -5.40 -13.05 0.47
CA MET A 174 -4.20 -13.51 -0.22
C MET A 174 -3.81 -14.94 0.17
N ARG A 175 -2.86 -15.49 -0.57
CA ARG A 175 -2.13 -16.71 -0.23
C ARG A 175 -0.64 -16.48 -0.41
N TYR A 176 0.17 -16.97 0.50
CA TYR A 176 1.61 -16.93 0.34
C TYR A 176 2.08 -17.96 -0.69
N ILE A 177 3.02 -17.55 -1.55
CA ILE A 177 3.62 -18.38 -2.58
C ILE A 177 5.07 -18.69 -2.22
N SER A 178 5.84 -17.66 -1.85
CA SER A 178 7.23 -17.80 -1.45
C SER A 178 7.53 -16.99 -0.18
N MET A 179 8.24 -17.61 0.75
CA MET A 179 8.70 -16.97 1.96
C MET A 179 9.96 -17.62 2.51
N THR A 180 10.71 -16.89 3.32
CA THR A 180 11.87 -17.41 4.04
C THR A 180 11.85 -17.03 5.51
N LEU A 181 12.38 -17.92 6.34
CA LEU A 181 12.65 -17.66 7.74
C LEU A 181 13.89 -16.76 7.86
N CYS A 182 13.81 -15.76 8.73
CA CYS A 182 14.88 -14.86 9.10
C CYS A 182 15.11 -15.00 10.61
N ILE A 183 16.35 -15.22 11.05
CA ILE A 183 16.73 -15.39 12.46
C ILE A 183 17.99 -14.58 12.75
N ASP A 184 17.99 -13.83 13.84
CA ASP A 184 19.14 -13.09 14.35
C ASP A 184 20.03 -13.99 15.23
N ASP A 185 20.69 -14.96 14.60
CA ASP A 185 21.70 -15.82 15.21
C ASP A 185 22.87 -16.01 14.24
N SER A 186 24.07 -15.53 14.62
CA SER A 186 25.25 -15.53 13.75
C SER A 186 26.02 -16.85 13.74
N SER A 187 25.54 -17.89 14.44
CA SER A 187 26.18 -19.21 14.42
C SER A 187 26.05 -19.88 13.06
N ASP A 188 27.00 -20.76 12.74
CA ASP A 188 27.05 -21.47 11.45
C ASP A 188 25.76 -22.25 11.14
N GLU A 189 25.03 -22.68 12.17
CA GLU A 189 23.74 -23.35 12.04
C GLU A 189 22.70 -22.45 11.36
N TYR A 190 22.68 -21.14 11.61
CA TYR A 190 21.66 -20.19 11.12
C TYR A 190 22.17 -19.25 10.04
N ARG A 191 23.34 -19.53 9.45
CA ARG A 191 24.00 -18.64 8.48
C ARG A 191 23.06 -18.08 7.40
N GLN A 192 22.23 -18.93 6.80
CA GLN A 192 21.28 -18.49 5.77
C GLN A 192 20.15 -17.61 6.34
N GLU A 193 19.56 -18.00 7.47
CA GLU A 193 18.52 -17.22 8.14
C GLU A 193 19.04 -15.87 8.65
N TYR A 194 20.30 -15.80 9.09
CA TYR A 194 20.99 -14.59 9.51
C TYR A 194 21.29 -13.64 8.36
N GLU A 195 21.81 -14.16 7.25
CA GLU A 195 21.99 -13.39 6.01
C GLU A 195 20.64 -12.81 5.53
N ASN A 196 19.57 -13.61 5.55
CA ASN A 196 18.22 -13.14 5.22
C ASN A 196 17.71 -12.08 6.21
N PHE A 197 17.96 -12.27 7.51
CA PHE A 197 17.52 -11.33 8.55
C PHE A 197 18.07 -9.93 8.26
N TYR A 198 19.38 -9.78 8.10
CA TYR A 198 19.98 -8.47 7.83
C TYR A 198 19.71 -7.93 6.43
N LYS A 199 19.54 -8.82 5.43
CA LYS A 199 19.10 -8.42 4.09
C LYS A 199 17.79 -7.65 4.16
N TYR A 200 16.77 -8.22 4.80
CA TYR A 200 15.43 -7.64 4.84
C TYR A 200 15.24 -6.62 5.97
N LEU A 201 15.95 -6.73 7.10
CA LEU A 201 15.87 -5.78 8.21
C LEU A 201 16.11 -4.33 7.78
N SER A 202 16.99 -4.12 6.80
CA SER A 202 17.35 -2.80 6.28
C SER A 202 16.18 -2.01 5.70
N VAL A 203 15.14 -2.68 5.21
CA VAL A 203 13.96 -2.04 4.61
C VAL A 203 12.78 -1.93 5.57
N ILE A 204 12.78 -2.64 6.70
CA ILE A 204 11.64 -2.67 7.63
C ILE A 204 11.49 -1.33 8.37
N ALA A 205 10.33 -0.70 8.21
CA ALA A 205 10.00 0.59 8.83
C ALA A 205 10.03 0.54 10.36
N ASN A 206 9.54 -0.56 10.96
CA ASN A 206 9.48 -0.81 12.39
C ASN A 206 10.49 -1.89 12.84
N LYS A 207 11.72 -1.82 12.29
CA LYS A 207 12.80 -2.81 12.49
C LYS A 207 13.14 -3.11 13.95
N GLU A 208 12.86 -2.19 14.87
CA GLU A 208 13.07 -2.37 16.31
C GLU A 208 12.28 -3.57 16.83
N LYS A 209 11.06 -3.79 16.32
CA LYS A 209 10.25 -4.98 16.65
C LYS A 209 10.90 -6.27 16.14
N ALA A 210 11.48 -6.23 14.94
CA ALA A 210 12.18 -7.38 14.37
C ALA A 210 13.44 -7.73 15.18
N MET A 211 14.22 -6.73 15.61
CA MET A 211 15.39 -6.92 16.47
C MET A 211 15.00 -7.43 17.88
N GLU A 212 13.93 -6.90 18.46
CA GLU A 212 13.43 -7.34 19.76
C GLU A 212 12.97 -8.81 19.71
N GLN A 213 12.20 -9.18 18.69
CA GLN A 213 11.71 -10.55 18.51
C GLN A 213 12.83 -11.51 18.08
N GLY A 214 13.80 -11.04 17.29
CA GLY A 214 14.95 -11.80 16.78
C GLY A 214 14.63 -12.78 15.66
N TYR A 215 13.39 -12.80 15.15
CA TYR A 215 13.02 -13.56 13.95
C TYR A 215 11.82 -12.91 13.25
N PHE A 216 11.66 -13.17 11.96
CA PHE A 216 10.47 -12.85 11.18
C PHE A 216 10.41 -13.72 9.92
N TRP A 217 9.28 -13.66 9.21
CA TRP A 217 9.11 -14.30 7.91
C TRP A 217 9.11 -13.26 6.80
N ALA A 218 10.09 -13.31 5.90
CA ALA A 218 10.11 -12.45 4.72
C ALA A 218 9.24 -13.09 3.63
N ILE A 219 8.10 -12.48 3.32
CA ILE A 219 7.19 -12.91 2.26
C ILE A 219 7.62 -12.23 0.96
N THR A 220 8.10 -13.04 0.02
CA THR A 220 8.69 -12.55 -1.23
C THR A 220 7.75 -12.68 -2.42
N GLU A 221 6.70 -13.50 -2.29
CA GLU A 221 5.67 -13.64 -3.31
C GLU A 221 4.35 -14.05 -2.67
N ALA A 222 3.26 -13.40 -3.07
CA ALA A 222 1.90 -13.73 -2.67
C ALA A 222 0.93 -13.60 -3.86
N ALA A 223 -0.19 -14.31 -3.76
CA ALA A 223 -1.27 -14.27 -4.73
C ALA A 223 -2.51 -13.62 -4.12
N ILE A 224 -3.01 -12.57 -4.77
CA ILE A 224 -4.33 -12.00 -4.52
C ILE A 224 -5.36 -13.08 -4.85
N HIS A 225 -6.22 -13.37 -3.90
CA HIS A 225 -7.25 -14.38 -4.01
C HIS A 225 -8.62 -13.74 -4.19
N LYS A 226 -8.86 -13.28 -5.43
CA LYS A 226 -10.12 -12.73 -5.96
C LYS A 226 -10.57 -11.37 -5.42
N GLU A 227 -10.07 -10.87 -4.30
CA GLU A 227 -10.57 -9.62 -3.72
C GLU A 227 -9.56 -8.85 -2.85
N GLY A 228 -9.88 -7.57 -2.66
CA GLY A 228 -9.48 -6.76 -1.52
C GLY A 228 -10.72 -6.08 -0.93
N SER A 229 -10.65 -5.65 0.32
CA SER A 229 -11.84 -5.26 1.08
C SER A 229 -11.64 -3.98 1.88
N ALA A 230 -12.71 -3.19 1.99
CA ALA A 230 -12.82 -2.06 2.90
C ALA A 230 -13.23 -2.59 4.28
N VAL A 231 -12.30 -2.64 5.23
CA VAL A 231 -12.54 -3.20 6.56
C VAL A 231 -12.50 -2.11 7.62
N LEU A 232 -13.14 -2.35 8.76
CA LEU A 232 -13.05 -1.43 9.90
C LEU A 232 -11.66 -1.45 10.53
N PHE A 233 -10.98 -2.60 10.45
CA PHE A 233 -9.65 -2.82 11.00
C PHE A 233 -8.90 -3.79 10.09
N GLY A 234 -7.77 -3.36 9.54
CA GLY A 234 -6.82 -4.16 8.79
C GLY A 234 -5.70 -4.69 9.69
N SER A 235 -4.93 -5.65 9.16
CA SER A 235 -3.75 -6.17 9.85
C SER A 235 -2.54 -5.24 9.74
N ASN A 236 -2.63 -4.28 8.82
CA ASN A 236 -1.65 -3.25 8.57
C ASN A 236 -2.38 -1.91 8.60
N ASP A 237 -1.94 -1.06 9.51
CA ASP A 237 -2.50 0.26 9.83
C ASP A 237 -2.22 1.32 8.77
N ALA A 238 -1.42 1.01 7.76
CA ALA A 238 -1.06 1.90 6.67
C ALA A 238 -1.86 1.61 5.39
N THR A 239 -3.15 1.30 5.52
CA THR A 239 -4.02 0.90 4.42
C THR A 239 -5.23 1.84 4.20
N PRO A 240 -5.02 3.18 4.12
CA PRO A 240 -6.11 4.13 3.99
C PRO A 240 -6.77 4.08 2.60
N ILE A 241 -7.88 4.80 2.46
CA ILE A 241 -8.42 5.16 1.13
C ILE A 241 -7.84 6.52 0.74
N LEU A 242 -7.14 6.57 -0.40
CA LEU A 242 -6.71 7.83 -0.99
C LEU A 242 -7.81 8.35 -1.95
N TYR A 243 -8.09 9.65 -1.88
CA TYR A 243 -9.14 10.29 -2.69
C TYR A 243 -8.59 11.08 -3.89
N SER A 244 -7.27 11.22 -3.97
CA SER A 244 -6.53 11.70 -5.14
C SER A 244 -5.76 10.54 -5.77
N ASP A 245 -5.51 10.61 -7.08
CA ASP A 245 -4.75 9.57 -7.78
C ASP A 245 -3.28 9.62 -7.36
N PRO A 246 -2.75 8.60 -6.66
CA PRO A 246 -1.35 8.58 -6.23
C PRO A 246 -0.37 8.30 -7.37
N SER A 247 -0.87 7.98 -8.57
CA SER A 247 -0.03 7.80 -9.76
C SER A 247 0.38 9.11 -10.43
N GLY A 248 -0.20 10.24 -10.01
CA GLY A 248 0.05 11.55 -10.59
C GLY A 248 1.53 11.95 -10.58
N ASP A 249 2.17 11.87 -11.76
CA ASP A 249 3.17 12.86 -12.14
C ASP A 249 2.52 14.24 -11.98
N SER A 250 3.19 15.15 -11.28
CA SER A 250 2.95 16.57 -11.47
C SER A 250 3.24 16.89 -12.94
N GLN A 251 2.22 16.87 -13.79
CA GLN A 251 2.25 17.69 -14.99
C GLN A 251 2.22 19.15 -14.53
N GLU A 252 3.38 19.66 -14.11
CA GLU A 252 3.71 21.05 -14.34
C GLU A 252 3.46 21.29 -15.83
N ASN A 253 2.44 22.10 -16.14
CA ASN A 253 2.34 22.79 -17.42
C ASN A 253 3.61 23.61 -17.62
N LYS A 254 4.65 22.99 -18.19
CA LYS A 254 5.82 23.70 -18.68
C LYS A 254 5.49 24.30 -20.03
N ASN A 255 5.42 25.63 -20.01
CA ASN A 255 5.74 26.55 -21.09
C ASN A 255 4.64 26.82 -22.13
N ASP A 256 3.72 27.72 -21.78
CA ASP A 256 3.43 28.83 -22.70
C ASP A 256 4.47 29.93 -22.46
N PRO A 257 5.23 30.38 -23.47
CA PRO A 257 6.18 31.46 -23.29
C PRO A 257 5.44 32.79 -23.03
N PRO A 258 5.94 33.65 -22.12
CA PRO A 258 5.30 34.91 -21.79
C PRO A 258 5.29 35.84 -23.00
N SER A 259 4.12 36.40 -23.30
CA SER A 259 3.94 37.40 -24.35
C SER A 259 4.91 38.57 -24.13
N SER A 260 5.75 38.84 -25.13
CA SER A 260 6.73 39.90 -25.08
C SER A 260 6.07 41.28 -24.97
N SER A 261 6.47 41.98 -23.91
CA SER A 261 6.40 43.41 -23.66
C SER A 261 6.20 44.33 -24.88
N HIS A 262 5.10 45.09 -24.84
CA HIS A 262 4.98 46.34 -25.57
C HIS A 262 5.80 47.42 -24.87
N HIS A 263 6.85 47.88 -25.54
CA HIS A 263 7.49 49.16 -25.24
C HIS A 263 7.12 50.14 -26.38
N PRO A 264 6.51 51.30 -26.10
CA PRO A 264 6.20 52.27 -27.14
C PRO A 264 7.49 53.05 -27.47
N ARG A 265 8.01 52.86 -28.69
CA ARG A 265 9.08 53.70 -29.23
C ARG A 265 8.44 54.89 -29.95
N ALA A 266 8.78 56.08 -29.47
CA ALA A 266 8.45 57.36 -30.08
C ALA A 266 8.83 57.38 -31.57
N LYS A 267 7.91 57.88 -32.41
CA LYS A 267 8.20 58.26 -33.79
C LYS A 267 8.15 59.77 -33.89
N ASP A 268 9.33 60.37 -34.01
CA ASP A 268 9.50 61.75 -34.43
C ASP A 268 9.12 61.91 -35.92
N ASN A 269 8.51 63.06 -36.18
CA ASN A 269 8.08 63.56 -37.48
C ASN A 269 9.26 63.78 -38.43
N VAL A 270 9.14 63.34 -39.69
CA VAL A 270 9.51 64.17 -40.86
C VAL A 270 8.60 63.82 -42.04
N ARG A 271 7.71 64.76 -42.38
CA ARG A 271 7.04 64.86 -43.68
C ARG A 271 8.02 65.53 -44.64
N ALA A 272 8.43 64.83 -45.69
CA ALA A 272 9.08 65.44 -46.85
C ALA A 272 8.37 64.96 -48.11
N SER A 273 7.85 65.95 -48.84
CA SER A 273 7.25 65.84 -50.16
C SER A 273 8.24 65.37 -51.22
N LEU A 274 7.82 64.57 -52.19
CA LEU A 274 8.13 64.83 -53.60
C LEU A 274 7.21 64.01 -54.53
N LYS A 275 6.58 64.76 -55.43
CA LYS A 275 5.84 64.32 -56.62
C LYS A 275 6.78 63.56 -57.56
N PHE A 276 6.28 62.60 -58.35
CA PHE A 276 6.31 62.68 -59.81
C PHE A 276 5.45 61.59 -60.47
N ASN A 277 4.79 61.99 -61.55
CA ASN A 277 3.86 61.27 -62.42
C ASN A 277 4.48 60.04 -63.09
N LEU A 278 3.64 59.13 -63.59
CA LEU A 278 3.63 58.77 -65.02
C LEU A 278 2.34 58.03 -65.41
N ILE A 279 1.61 58.64 -66.37
CA ILE A 279 0.65 58.11 -67.36
C ILE A 279 -0.64 57.46 -66.83
#